data_AF-A0A966MGV6-F1
#
_entry.id   AF-A0A966MGV6-F1
#
_cell.length_a   1.000
_cell.length_b   1.000
_cell.length_c   1.000
_cell.angle_alpha   90.00
_cell.angle_beta   90.00
_cell.angle_gamma   90.00
#
_symmetry.space_group_name_H-M   'P 1'
#
loop_
_entity.id
_entity.type
_entity.pdbx_description
1 polymer ?
#
loop_
_entity_poly.entity_id
_entity_poly.type
_entity_poly.pdbx_seq_one_letter_code
_entity_poly.pdbx_strand_id
1 'polypeptide(L)' 'KEELYAIAERAIAVGAKVLWGQIGVYDDKAAKLAQDAGLQVVMNRCPKIELFRPFWKPRLDLEI' A
#
# COMPACT_ATOMS: atom_id res chain seq x y z
N LYS A 1 -6.04 -7.24 -12.33
CA LYS A 1 -5.79 -8.28 -11.30
C LYS A 1 -4.35 -8.76 -11.43
N GLU A 2 -3.94 -9.37 -12.54
CA GLU A 2 -2.55 -9.82 -12.76
C GLU A 2 -1.45 -8.74 -12.60
N GLU A 3 -1.73 -7.48 -12.96
CA GLU A 3 -0.76 -6.39 -12.80
C GLU A 3 -0.26 -6.22 -11.35
N LEU A 4 -1.15 -6.31 -10.35
CA LEU A 4 -0.73 -6.12 -8.95
C LEU A 4 0.10 -7.30 -8.44
N TYR A 5 -0.14 -8.50 -8.98
CA TYR A 5 0.62 -9.70 -8.62
C TYR A 5 2.08 -9.58 -9.08
N ALA A 6 2.30 -9.22 -10.34
CA ALA A 6 3.66 -9.00 -10.86
C ALA A 6 4.39 -7.87 -10.12
N ILE A 7 3.67 -6.83 -9.70
CA ILE A 7 4.24 -5.76 -8.87
C ILE A 7 4.58 -6.26 -7.46
N ALA A 8 3.78 -7.15 -6.87
CA ALA A 8 4.09 -7.76 -5.58
C ALA A 8 5.39 -8.58 -5.63
N GLU A 9 5.60 -9.37 -6.69
CA GLU A 9 6.86 -10.10 -6.90
C GLU A 9 8.07 -9.16 -6.95
N ARG A 10 7.95 -8.06 -7.71
CA ARG A 10 9.01 -7.04 -7.78
C ARG A 10 9.23 -6.35 -6.45
N ALA A 11 8.15 -6.04 -5.71
CA ALA A 11 8.23 -5.41 -4.39
C ALA A 11 8.99 -6.29 -3.39
N ILE A 12 8.74 -7.60 -3.42
CA ILE A 12 9.48 -8.57 -2.61
C ILE A 12 10.95 -8.59 -3.02
N ALA A 13 11.23 -8.66 -4.32
CA ALA A 13 12.61 -8.72 -4.84
C ALA A 13 13.47 -7.51 -4.46
N VAL A 14 12.87 -6.31 -4.37
CA VAL A 14 13.59 -5.10 -3.94
C VAL A 14 13.64 -4.91 -2.42
N GLY A 15 13.05 -5.83 -1.64
CA GLY A 15 12.98 -5.71 -0.18
C GLY A 15 12.09 -4.56 0.28
N ALA A 16 11.01 -4.26 -0.45
CA ALA A 16 10.04 -3.26 -0.03
C ALA A 16 9.42 -3.64 1.32
N LYS A 17 9.04 -2.63 2.12
CA LYS A 17 8.38 -2.86 3.42
C LYS A 17 6.86 -2.90 3.29
N VAL A 18 6.32 -2.15 2.32
CA VAL A 18 4.88 -1.95 2.15
C VAL A 18 4.53 -2.05 0.67
N LEU A 19 3.50 -2.83 0.35
CA LEU A 19 2.83 -2.83 -0.94
C LEU A 19 1.52 -2.02 -0.82
N TRP A 20 1.40 -0.94 -1.61
CA TRP A 20 0.24 -0.04 -1.56
C TRP A 20 -0.53 -0.02 -2.89
N GLY A 21 -1.69 -0.67 -2.92
CA GLY A 21 -2.68 -0.56 -3.99
C GLY A 21 -3.53 0.71 -3.82
N GLN A 22 -3.49 1.58 -4.82
CA GLN A 22 -4.35 2.77 -4.91
C GLN A 22 -5.84 2.41 -4.93
N ILE A 23 -6.70 3.42 -4.88
CA ILE A 23 -8.15 3.27 -5.07
C ILE A 23 -8.42 2.49 -6.35
N GLY A 24 -9.27 1.46 -6.25
CA GLY A 24 -9.61 0.55 -7.34
C GLY A 24 -8.56 -0.53 -7.64
N VAL A 25 -7.39 -0.50 -7.00
CA VAL A 25 -6.33 -1.51 -7.17
C VAL A 25 -6.34 -2.47 -5.98
N TYR A 26 -6.81 -3.70 -6.24
CA TYR A 26 -6.88 -4.77 -5.26
C TYR A 26 -6.71 -6.14 -5.93
N ASP A 27 -5.99 -7.04 -5.27
CA ASP A 27 -5.82 -8.44 -5.68
C ASP A 27 -5.43 -9.28 -4.45
N ASP A 28 -6.32 -10.21 -4.06
CA ASP A 28 -6.13 -11.04 -2.86
C ASP A 28 -4.93 -11.99 -2.98
N LYS A 29 -4.61 -12.46 -4.19
CA LYS A 29 -3.44 -13.33 -4.42
C LYS A 29 -2.15 -12.53 -4.26
N ALA A 30 -2.11 -11.31 -4.79
CA ALA A 30 -0.96 -10.42 -4.65
C ALA A 30 -0.76 -10.02 -3.17
N ALA A 31 -1.86 -9.74 -2.45
CA ALA A 31 -1.81 -9.45 -1.02
C ALA A 31 -1.26 -10.63 -0.23
N LYS A 32 -1.76 -11.85 -0.49
CA LYS A 32 -1.27 -13.06 0.18
C LYS A 32 0.21 -13.30 -0.09
N LEU A 33 0.65 -13.19 -1.35
CA LEU A 33 2.05 -13.34 -1.71
C LEU A 33 2.95 -12.34 -0.94
N ALA A 34 2.57 -11.06 -0.94
CA ALA A 34 3.32 -10.03 -0.25
C ALA A 34 3.35 -10.23 1.27
N GLN A 35 2.21 -10.61 1.88
CA GLN A 35 2.12 -10.90 3.32
C GLN A 35 2.97 -12.12 3.72
N ASP A 36 2.92 -13.21 2.94
CA ASP A 36 3.71 -14.41 3.19
C ASP A 36 5.23 -14.10 3.11
N ALA A 37 5.61 -13.10 2.31
CA ALA A 37 6.98 -12.57 2.22
C ALA A 37 7.33 -11.50 3.28
N GLY A 38 6.40 -11.17 4.19
CA GLY A 38 6.61 -10.25 5.31
C GLY A 38 6.34 -8.77 5.01
N LEU A 39 5.79 -8.43 3.84
CA LEU A 39 5.39 -7.06 3.52
C LEU A 39 4.07 -6.70 4.20
N GLN A 40 3.93 -5.44 4.62
CA GLN A 40 2.63 -4.88 4.93
C GLN A 40 1.87 -4.59 3.64
N VAL A 41 0.57 -4.87 3.62
CA VAL A 41 -0.27 -4.67 2.43
C VAL A 41 -1.40 -3.71 2.73
N VAL A 42 -1.52 -2.68 1.91
CA VAL A 42 -2.67 -1.76 1.88
C VAL A 42 -3.25 -1.79 0.47
N MET A 43 -4.56 -1.96 0.32
CA MET A 43 -5.23 -2.00 -0.98
C MET A 43 -6.47 -1.12 -0.98
N ASN A 44 -6.84 -0.61 -2.14
CA ASN A 44 -8.00 0.26 -2.34
C ASN A 44 -7.98 1.52 -1.45
N ARG A 45 -6.80 2.14 -1.28
CA ARG A 45 -6.64 3.37 -0.46
C ARG A 45 -5.78 4.39 -1.18
N CYS A 46 -6.04 5.67 -0.93
CA CYS A 46 -5.20 6.77 -1.42
C CYS A 46 -4.35 7.33 -0.27
N PRO A 47 -3.01 7.37 -0.38
CA PRO A 47 -2.13 7.95 0.63
C PRO A 47 -2.49 9.39 0.95
N LYS A 48 -2.87 10.19 -0.05
CA LYS A 48 -3.34 11.57 0.16
C LYS A 48 -4.60 11.61 1.02
N ILE A 49 -5.58 10.75 0.77
CA ILE A 49 -6.79 10.74 1.61
C ILE A 49 -6.44 10.25 3.02
N GLU A 50 -5.63 9.20 3.15
CA GLU A 50 -5.24 8.65 4.45
C GLU A 50 -4.46 9.64 5.30
N LEU A 51 -3.52 10.36 4.70
CA LEU A 51 -2.69 11.35 5.37
C LEU A 51 -3.53 12.50 5.93
N PHE A 52 -4.58 12.92 5.22
CA PHE A 52 -5.42 14.05 5.63
C PHE A 52 -6.60 13.64 6.54
N ARG A 53 -6.70 12.38 6.99
CA ARG A 53 -7.76 11.99 7.94
C ARG A 53 -7.57 12.73 9.28
N PRO A 54 -8.66 13.12 9.96
CA PRO A 54 -8.60 13.94 11.18
C PRO A 54 -7.65 13.41 12.26
N PHE A 55 -7.47 12.09 12.34
CA PHE A 55 -6.56 11.44 13.28
C PHE A 55 -5.07 11.76 13.02
N TRP A 56 -4.67 12.00 11.77
CA TRP A 56 -3.28 12.28 11.39
C TRP A 56 -2.98 13.77 11.28
N LYS A 57 -4.02 14.61 11.14
CA LYS A 57 -3.92 16.06 10.99
C LYS A 57 -3.07 16.76 12.08
N PRO A 58 -3.10 16.38 13.37
CA PRO A 58 -2.24 17.00 14.40
C PRO A 58 -0.76 16.65 14.30
N ARG A 59 -0.38 15.66 13.47
CA ARG A 59 1.01 15.17 13.31
C ARG A 59 1.64 15.60 11.99
N LEU A 60 0.89 16.40 11.22
CA LEU A 60 1.29 16.94 9.95
C LEU A 60 1.47 18.42 10.18
N ASP A 61 2.73 18.83 10.35
CA ASP A 61 3.17 20.22 10.47
C ASP A 61 3.00 20.93 9.10
N LEU A 62 1.79 20.86 8.55
CA LEU A 62 1.40 21.50 7.31
C LEU A 62 1.16 22.97 7.64
N GLU A 63 2.24 23.75 7.63
CA GLU A 63 2.16 25.18 7.34
C GLU A 63 1.62 25.31 5.90
N ILE A 64 0.29 25.42 5.77
CA ILE A 64 -0.36 25.81 4.51
C ILE A 64 -0.43 27.33 4.48
#